data_AF-X1MFD9-F1
#
_entry.id   AF-X1MFD9-F1
#
_cell.length_a   1.000
_cell.length_b   1.000
_cell.length_c   1.000
_cell.angle_alpha   90.00
_cell.angle_beta   90.00
_cell.angle_gamma   90.00
#
_symmetry.space_group_name_H-M   'P 1'
#
loop_
_entity.id
_entity.type
_entity.pdbx_description
1 polymer ?
#
loop_
_entity_poly.entity_id
_entity_poly.type
_entity_poly.pdbx_seq_one_letter_code
_entity_poly.pdbx_strand_id
1 'polypeptide(L)' 'MKKKEIPKKYIGKWVLLDKKKKVIYFSSSVSDVMEKGRKYPIDDVTIEKKLERGTCFF' A
#
# COMPACT_ATOMS: atom_id res chain seq x y z
N MET A 1 -16.03 -10.11 -14.91
CA MET A 1 -14.79 -9.97 -14.10
C MET A 1 -15.09 -9.13 -12.86
N LYS A 2 -15.12 -9.73 -11.66
CA LYS A 2 -15.39 -9.00 -10.41
C LYS A 2 -14.25 -7.99 -10.15
N LYS A 3 -14.53 -6.70 -10.32
CA LYS A 3 -13.62 -5.61 -9.94
C LYS A 3 -13.37 -5.76 -8.43
N LYS A 4 -12.13 -6.10 -8.03
CA LYS A 4 -11.72 -6.01 -6.63
C LYS A 4 -11.81 -4.54 -6.23
N GLU A 5 -12.93 -4.15 -5.61
CA GLU A 5 -13.06 -2.84 -4.97
C GLU A 5 -11.95 -2.73 -3.94
N ILE A 6 -11.03 -1.79 -4.18
CA ILE A 6 -10.01 -1.43 -3.20
C ILE A 6 -10.80 -0.83 -2.04
N PRO A 7 -10.66 -1.34 -0.81
CA PRO A 7 -11.39 -0.78 0.32
C PRO A 7 -11.06 0.71 0.44
N LYS A 8 -12.09 1.57 0.47
CA LYS A 8 -11.93 3.03 0.60
C LYS A 8 -11.02 3.44 1.77
N LYS A 9 -10.84 2.54 2.74
CA LYS A 9 -9.96 2.66 3.91
C LYS A 9 -8.48 2.94 3.60
N TYR A 10 -8.00 2.63 2.40
CA TYR A 10 -6.59 2.78 2.03
C TYR A 10 -6.30 3.95 1.09
N ILE A 11 -7.33 4.62 0.57
CA ILE A 11 -7.17 5.75 -0.35
C ILE A 11 -6.42 6.88 0.37
N GLY A 12 -5.39 7.43 -0.29
CA GLY A 12 -4.51 8.47 0.23
C GLY A 12 -3.42 7.99 1.19
N LYS A 13 -3.38 6.69 1.52
CA LYS A 13 -2.41 6.12 2.47
C LYS A 13 -1.33 5.31 1.77
N TRP A 14 -0.18 5.21 2.42
CA TRP A 14 0.86 4.25 2.10
C TRP A 14 0.48 2.89 2.65
N VAL A 15 0.62 1.87 1.84
CA VAL A 15 0.34 0.48 2.21
C VAL A 15 1.59 -0.35 2.06
N LEU A 16 1.84 -1.21 3.04
CA LEU A 16 2.80 -2.30 2.96
C LEU A 16 2.04 -3.54 2.49
N LEU A 17 2.51 -4.10 1.38
CA LEU A 17 1.99 -5.28 0.75
C LEU A 17 2.97 -6.42 0.97
N ASP A 18 2.45 -7.61 1.27
CA ASP A 18 3.21 -8.87 1.24
C ASP A 18 3.43 -9.37 -0.20
N LYS A 19 4.31 -10.35 -0.42
CA LYS A 19 4.51 -11.07 -1.69
C LYS A 19 3.21 -11.46 -2.42
N LYS A 20 2.16 -11.80 -1.68
CA LYS A 20 0.83 -12.12 -2.25
C LYS A 20 -0.03 -10.88 -2.58
N LYS A 21 0.55 -9.67 -2.59
CA LYS A 21 -0.13 -8.36 -2.72
C LYS A 21 -1.26 -8.16 -1.71
N LYS A 22 -1.11 -8.69 -0.50
CA LYS A 22 -2.04 -8.48 0.62
C LYS A 22 -1.55 -7.32 1.48
N VAL A 23 -2.45 -6.41 1.86
CA VAL A 23 -2.11 -5.31 2.78
C VAL A 23 -1.84 -5.87 4.17
N ILE A 24 -0.60 -5.74 4.63
CA ILE A 24 -0.17 -6.17 5.97
C ILE A 24 -0.05 -4.98 6.93
N TYR A 25 0.20 -3.79 6.42
CA TYR A 25 0.26 -2.56 7.19
C TYR A 25 -0.13 -1.37 6.32
N PHE A 26 -0.64 -0.30 6.91
CA PHE A 26 -0.92 0.94 6.20
C PHE A 26 -0.79 2.12 7.15
N SER A 27 -0.25 3.23 6.64
CA SER A 27 -0.13 4.49 7.39
C SER A 27 -0.26 5.67 6.42
N SER A 28 -0.61 6.84 6.94
CA SER A 28 -0.61 8.08 6.16
C SER A 28 0.82 8.57 5.88
N SER A 29 1.79 8.16 6.72
CA SER A 29 3.21 8.50 6.59
C SER A 29 3.97 7.41 5.85
N VAL A 30 4.81 7.78 4.88
CA VAL A 30 5.70 6.82 4.20
C VAL A 30 6.76 6.28 5.14
N SER A 31 7.25 7.11 6.08
CA SER A 31 8.32 6.74 7.01
C SER A 31 7.89 5.58 7.93
N ASP A 32 6.67 5.62 8.46
CA ASP A 32 6.09 4.53 9.25
C ASP A 32 6.03 3.22 8.46
N VAL A 33 5.57 3.29 7.20
CA VAL A 33 5.45 2.13 6.34
C VAL A 33 6.82 1.56 5.97
N MET A 34 7.82 2.42 5.74
CA MET A 34 9.20 2.00 5.51
C MET A 34 9.84 1.39 6.75
N GLU A 35 9.64 1.97 7.93
CA GLU A 35 10.15 1.43 9.18
C GLU A 35 9.56 0.04 9.46
N LYS A 36 8.26 -0.13 9.21
CA LYS A 36 7.62 -1.45 9.26
C LYS A 36 8.15 -2.39 8.19
N GLY A 37 8.35 -1.91 6.96
CA GLY A 37 8.88 -2.69 5.84
C GLY A 37 10.29 -3.23 6.08
N ARG A 38 11.15 -2.47 6.75
CA ARG A 38 12.51 -2.89 7.12
C ARG A 38 12.57 -4.14 8.03
N LYS A 39 11.47 -4.46 8.71
CA LYS A 39 11.38 -5.69 9.53
C LYS A 39 11.18 -6.94 8.68
N TYR A 40 10.91 -6.79 7.39
CA TYR A 40 10.72 -7.87 6.44
C TYR A 40 11.92 -7.94 5.48
N PRO A 41 12.19 -9.13 4.89
CA PRO A 41 13.17 -9.25 3.83
C PRO A 41 12.85 -8.33 2.64
N ILE A 42 13.88 -7.79 1.98
CA ILE A 42 13.78 -6.80 0.90
C ILE A 42 12.88 -7.25 -0.27
N ASP A 43 12.74 -8.56 -0.49
CA ASP A 43 11.89 -9.14 -1.54
C ASP A 43 10.52 -9.62 -1.06
N ASP A 44 10.27 -9.60 0.25
CA ASP A 44 9.02 -10.13 0.82
C ASP A 44 7.90 -9.10 0.85
N VAL A 45 8.24 -7.81 0.79
CA VAL A 45 7.28 -6.72 0.92
C VAL A 45 7.42 -5.66 -0.16
N THR A 46 6.30 -5.02 -0.49
CA THR A 46 6.23 -3.91 -1.44
C THR A 46 5.50 -2.75 -0.80
N ILE A 47 6.03 -1.54 -0.95
CA ILE A 47 5.37 -0.32 -0.48
C ILE A 47 4.68 0.35 -1.65
N GLU A 48 3.39 0.63 -1.52
CA GLU A 48 2.61 1.28 -2.56
C GLU A 48 1.77 2.42 -1.96
N LYS A 49 1.63 3.54 -2.66
CA LYS A 49 0.67 4.58 -2.30
C LYS A 49 -0.65 4.30 -3.00
N LYS A 50 -1.71 4.02 -2.23
CA LYS A 50 -3.05 3.81 -2.81
C LYS A 50 -3.68 5.16 -3.09
N LEU A 51 -3.59 5.58 -4.35
CA LEU A 51 -4.29 6.76 -4.84
C LEU A 51 -5.70 6.39 -5.29
N GLU A 52 -6.59 7.38 -5.24
CA GLU A 52 -7.93 7.23 -5.76
C GLU A 52 -7.87 6.99 -7.27
N ARG A 53 -8.65 6.02 -7.77
CA ARG A 53 -8.73 5.78 -9.22
C ARG A 53 -9.36 7.01 -9.87
N GLY A 54 -8.55 7.82 -10.53
CA GLY A 54 -8.96 9.09 -11.14
C GLY A 54 -8.02 10.26 -10.86
N THR A 55 -7.03 10.12 -9.97
CA THR A 55 -6.03 11.16 -9.75
C THR A 55 -5.05 11.20 -10.93
N CYS A 56 -5.30 12.08 -11.92
CA CYS A 56 -4.31 12.46 -12.93
C CYS A 56 -3.39 13.54 -12.33
N PHE A 57 -2.08 13.32 -12.42
CA PHE A 57 -1.09 14.38 -12.17
C PHE A 57 -0.89 15.11 -13.50
N PHE A 58 -1.28 16.38 -13.55
CA PHE A 58 -1.02 17.29 -14.68
C PHE A 58 0.27 18.07 -14.43
#